data_AF-A0A101DJW9-F1
#
_entry.id   AF-A0A101DJW9-F1
#
_cell.length_a   1.000
_cell.length_b   1.000
_cell.length_c   1.000
_cell.angle_alpha   90.00
_cell.angle_beta   90.00
_cell.angle_gamma   90.00
#
_symmetry.space_group_name_H-M   'P 1'
#
loop_
_entity.id
_entity.type
_entity.pdbx_description
1 polymer ?
#
loop_
_entity_poly.entity_id
_entity_poly.type
_entity_poly.pdbx_seq_one_letter_code
_entity_poly.pdbx_strand_id
1 'polypeptide(L)' 'MEKKKPYATTLPHLLWQNKEKWPKKTALREKYLGIWQKFSWLDFYEHTAAFAGGLKKTGPGPKRYPHFNRR' A
#
# COMPACT_ATOMS: atom_id res chain seq x y z
N MET A 1 -20.63 -7.92 -16.89
CA MET A 1 -19.58 -8.16 -15.86
C MET A 1 -19.58 -6.97 -14.92
N GLU A 2 -20.00 -7.17 -13.68
CA GLU A 2 -20.06 -6.09 -12.69
C GLU A 2 -18.63 -5.66 -12.29
N LYS A 3 -18.30 -4.38 -12.50
CA LYS A 3 -16.99 -3.84 -12.09
C LYS A 3 -17.00 -3.67 -10.57
N LYS A 4 -16.16 -4.43 -9.86
CA LYS A 4 -15.95 -4.23 -8.41
C LYS A 4 -15.55 -2.78 -8.15
N LYS A 5 -16.28 -2.14 -7.23
CA LYS A 5 -16.00 -0.77 -6.78
C LYS A 5 -14.61 -0.70 -6.14
N PRO A 6 -13.84 0.38 -6.33
CA PRO A 6 -12.46 0.48 -5.84
C PRO A 6 -12.35 0.44 -4.31
N TYR A 7 -13.42 0.81 -3.59
CA TYR A 7 -13.50 0.73 -2.13
C TYR A 7 -14.01 -0.62 -1.60
N ALA A 8 -14.26 -1.61 -2.48
CA ALA A 8 -14.70 -2.95 -2.07
C ALA A 8 -13.55 -3.83 -1.54
N THR A 9 -12.33 -3.29 -1.49
CA THR A 9 -11.13 -4.00 -1.01
C THR A 9 -10.22 -3.03 -0.25
N THR A 10 -9.12 -3.55 0.28
CA THR A 10 -8.15 -2.77 1.06
C THR A 10 -7.09 -2.12 0.16
N LEU A 11 -6.50 -1.02 0.63
CA LEU A 11 -5.40 -0.34 -0.08
C LEU A 11 -4.20 -1.26 -0.37
N PRO A 12 -3.73 -2.10 0.57
CA PRO A 12 -2.65 -3.05 0.27
C PRO A 12 -3.01 -4.06 -0.83
N HIS A 13 -4.28 -4.47 -0.91
CA HIS A 13 -4.73 -5.39 -1.96
C HIS A 13 -4.74 -4.71 -3.33
N LEU A 14 -5.20 -3.46 -3.42
CA LEU A 14 -5.12 -2.67 -4.66
C LEU A 14 -3.66 -2.45 -5.09
N LEU A 15 -2.78 -2.14 -4.14
CA LEU A 15 -1.35 -1.96 -4.41
C LEU A 15 -0.73 -3.24 -4.99
N TRP A 16 -1.04 -4.41 -4.41
CA TRP A 16 -0.61 -5.69 -4.96
C TRP A 16 -1.13 -5.90 -6.39
N GLN A 17 -2.43 -5.72 -6.64
CA GLN A 17 -3.00 -5.89 -7.97
C GLN A 17 -2.33 -4.98 -9.02
N ASN A 18 -2.03 -3.73 -8.66
CA ASN A 18 -1.38 -2.78 -9.55
C ASN A 18 0.08 -3.17 -9.85
N LYS A 19 0.81 -3.70 -8.86
CA LYS A 19 2.17 -4.22 -9.06
C LYS A 19 2.18 -5.36 -10.08
N GLU A 20 1.21 -6.28 -10.00
CA GLU A 20 1.13 -7.45 -10.89
C GLU A 20 0.84 -7.01 -12.32
N LYS A 21 -0.09 -6.05 -12.45
CA LYS A 21 -0.57 -5.60 -13.75
C LYS A 21 0.38 -4.63 -14.44
N TRP A 22 1.09 -3.79 -13.69
CA TRP A 22 1.90 -2.70 -14.23
C TRP A 22 3.21 -2.46 -13.46
N PRO A 23 4.06 -3.48 -13.27
CA PRO A 23 5.20 -3.41 -12.34
C PRO A 23 6.14 -2.23 -12.63
N LYS A 24 6.41 -1.96 -13.91
CA LYS A 24 7.34 -0.91 -14.37
C LYS A 24 6.69 0.47 -14.57
N LYS A 25 5.36 0.60 -14.47
CA LYS A 25 4.71 1.92 -14.62
C LYS A 25 4.92 2.74 -13.35
N THR A 26 5.01 4.06 -13.51
CA THR A 26 5.08 5.00 -12.39
C THR A 26 3.80 4.92 -11.55
N ALA A 27 3.95 4.62 -10.26
CA ALA A 27 2.87 4.61 -9.27
C ALA A 27 2.68 5.99 -8.66
N LEU A 28 3.80 6.62 -8.27
CA LEU A 28 3.81 7.94 -7.64
C LEU A 28 5.06 8.72 -8.03
N ARG A 29 4.99 10.03 -7.80
CA ARG A 29 6.13 10.93 -7.89
C ARG A 29 6.28 11.67 -6.58
N GLU A 30 7.48 11.68 -6.05
CA GLU A 30 7.82 12.40 -4.84
C GLU A 30 8.79 13.52 -5.18
N LYS A 31 8.61 14.68 -4.57
CA LYS A 31 9.54 15.80 -4.69
C LYS A 31 10.45 15.79 -3.47
N TYR A 32 11.73 15.56 -3.69
CA TYR A 32 12.75 15.56 -2.65
C TYR A 32 13.90 16.49 -3.03
N LEU A 33 14.22 17.44 -2.15
CA LEU A 33 15.27 18.46 -2.36
C LEU A 33 15.17 19.18 -3.74
N GLY A 34 13.95 19.47 -4.18
CA GLY A 34 13.70 20.14 -5.46
C GLY A 34 13.64 19.21 -6.68
N ILE A 35 14.04 17.95 -6.57
CA ILE A 35 14.08 16.98 -7.66
C ILE A 35 12.82 16.09 -7.61
N TRP A 36 12.18 15.88 -8.77
CA TRP A 36 11.07 14.93 -8.91
C TRP A 36 11.58 13.52 -9.14
N GLN A 37 11.37 12.64 -8.17
CA GLN A 37 11.67 11.22 -8.26
C GLN A 37 10.43 10.42 -8.63
N LYS A 38 10.61 9.34 -9.40
CA LYS A 38 9.54 8.45 -9.83
C LYS A 38 9.71 7.11 -9.13
N PHE A 39 8.63 6.56 -8.62
CA PHE A 39 8.59 5.19 -8.10
C PHE A 39 7.68 4.34 -8.97
N SER A 40 8.13 3.15 -9.33
CA SER A 40 7.29 2.18 -10.02
C SER A 40 6.30 1.52 -9.07
N TRP A 41 5.28 0.83 -9.60
CA TRP A 41 4.35 0.05 -8.78
C TRP A 41 5.04 -1.08 -8.03
N LEU A 42 6.08 -1.68 -8.61
CA LEU A 42 6.88 -2.69 -7.95
C LEU A 42 7.66 -2.09 -6.78
N ASP A 43 8.42 -1.01 -7.02
CA ASP A 43 9.21 -0.35 -5.97
C ASP A 43 8.32 0.07 -4.79
N PHE A 44 7.16 0.66 -5.10
CA PHE A 44 6.24 1.13 -4.07
C PHE A 44 5.68 -0.04 -3.24
N TYR A 45 5.34 -1.16 -3.88
CA TYR A 45 4.90 -2.36 -3.17
C TYR A 45 6.01 -2.94 -2.28
N GLU A 46 7.22 -3.09 -2.81
CA GLU A 46 8.34 -3.69 -2.08
C GLU A 46 8.71 -2.86 -0.84
N HIS A 47 8.83 -1.54 -0.98
CA HIS A 47 9.07 -0.65 0.16
C HIS A 47 7.94 -0.72 1.20
N THR A 48 6.67 -0.70 0.76
CA THR A 48 5.52 -0.77 1.67
C THR A 48 5.48 -2.11 2.41
N ALA A 49 5.74 -3.22 1.71
CA ALA A 49 5.74 -4.55 2.29
C ALA A 49 6.90 -4.74 3.28
N ALA A 50 8.10 -4.27 2.95
CA ALA A 50 9.25 -4.30 3.85
C ALA A 50 8.98 -3.48 5.13
N PHE A 51 8.44 -2.27 4.98
CA PHE A 51 8.06 -1.42 6.11
C PHE A 51 6.99 -2.06 6.99
N ALA A 52 5.93 -2.60 6.40
CA ALA A 52 4.87 -3.29 7.13
C ALA A 52 5.38 -4.55 7.84
N GLY A 53 6.29 -5.30 7.22
CA GLY A 53 6.96 -6.45 7.83
C GLY A 53 7.81 -6.05 9.04
N GLY A 54 8.53 -4.93 8.95
CA GLY A 54 9.25 -4.33 10.07
C GLY A 54 8.33 -3.98 11.22
N LEU A 55 7.25 -3.24 10.95
CA LEU A 55 6.24 -2.89 11.96
C LEU A 55 5.58 -4.11 12.61
N LYS A 56 5.33 -5.18 11.84
CA LYS A 56 4.80 -6.43 12.40
C LYS A 56 5.78 -7.09 13.37
N LYS A 57 7.09 -6.96 13.11
CA LYS A 57 8.15 -7.56 13.93
C LYS A 57 8.48 -6.73 15.18
N THR A 58 8.48 -5.40 15.08
CA THR A 58 9.01 -4.52 16.14
C THR A 58 8.03 -3.46 16.64
N GLY A 59 6.92 -3.24 15.93
CA GLY A 59 5.95 -2.20 16.25
C GLY A 59 4.97 -2.62 17.35
N PRO A 60 4.34 -1.64 18.03
CA PRO A 60 3.21 -1.92 18.89
C PRO A 60 2.08 -2.53 18.05
N GLY A 61 1.48 -3.61 18.55
CA GLY A 61 0.36 -4.27 17.87
C GLY A 61 -0.80 -3.30 17.60
N PRO A 62 -1.69 -3.64 16.66
CA PRO A 62 -2.82 -2.77 16.31
C PRO A 62 -3.63 -2.42 17.57
N LYS A 63 -3.84 -1.12 17.78
CA LYS A 63 -4.60 -0.62 18.91
C LYS A 63 -6.07 -1.02 18.72
N ARG A 64 -6.51 -2.03 19.47
CA ARG A 64 -7.93 -2.42 19.51
C ARG A 64 -8.67 -1.35 20.30
N TYR A 65 -9.51 -0.58 19.62
CA TYR A 65 -10.41 0.34 20.28
C TYR A 65 -11.62 -0.46 20.81
N PRO A 66 -11.90 -0.44 22.13
CA PRO A 66 -12.91 -1.32 22.73
C PRO A 66 -14.33 -1.12 22.19
N HIS A 67 -14.64 0.07 21.65
CA HIS A 67 -15.93 0.40 21.06
C HIS A 67 -16.06 0.05 19.57
N PHE A 68 -14.98 -0.40 18.92
CA PHE A 68 -15.01 -0.90 17.55
C PHE A 68 -15.07 -2.44 17.55
N ASN A 69 -16.04 -2.97 18.29
CA ASN A 69 -16.50 -4.35 18.08
C ASN A 69 -17.82 -4.27 17.31
N ARG A 70 -17.73 -4.34 15.98
CA ARG A 70 -18.88 -4.67 15.15
C ARG A 70 -18.58 -6.01 14.49
N ARG A 71 -19.40 -6.98 14.88
CA ARG A 71 -19.73 -8.28 14.26
C ARG A 71 -18.94 -8.65 13.02
#